data_AF-A0AAW2II79-F1
#
_entry.id   AF-A0AAW2II79-F1
#
_cell.length_a   1.000
_cell.length_b   1.000
_cell.length_c   1.000
_cell.angle_alpha   90.00
_cell.angle_beta   90.00
_cell.angle_gamma   90.00
#
_symmetry.space_group_name_H-M   'P 1'
#
loop_
_entity.id
_entity.type
_entity.pdbx_description
1 polymer ?
#
loop_
_entity_poly.entity_id
_entity_poly.type
_entity_poly.pdbx_seq_one_letter_code
_entity_poly.pdbx_strand_id
1 'polypeptide(L)'
;MTLAEKDIFCKVLKSIRAPDGYASNISKCIQIEKRTIWGLKSYDNHVLMKNLLPITVRIALPKRVVDVLIELCTFFRKLCSKVDDKFELEKIQDRIALTLFHLERIFPPSCFDIMEHFPIHLVVEALIAGVIQYRWMYPIERFLMTLKKYMRNNAHPEGLITKGYVLEECMTFCSRYLSDVESSVYKLPRNNGGNHNTSRLIGNGKRFHLDHVTWVQAHRYVLENSDAVKSYRDLHMSQLRSDFPRTKRKEIERLHHERFHEWFKEYINNEEGLKVDDFKFTLVNFNHVMYTGEEYSDEPYILSTQAEQVWYVDEPLELDWKVVVRISRRDNFDIYSWERQVEIHVSLELDDRPILGDSNWGREEVEVLEVDDNDEEDIIQDECDI
;
A
#
# COMPACT_ATOMS: atom_id res chain seq x y z
N MET A 1 -38.07 19.10 -12.10
CA MET A 1 -37.87 19.71 -10.78
C MET A 1 -38.17 21.19 -10.84
N THR A 2 -39.01 21.69 -9.95
CA THR A 2 -39.18 23.13 -9.71
C THR A 2 -37.92 23.71 -9.04
N LEU A 3 -37.75 25.04 -9.04
CA LEU A 3 -36.62 25.68 -8.37
C LEU A 3 -36.60 25.38 -6.86
N ALA A 4 -37.77 25.34 -6.22
CA ALA A 4 -37.91 25.00 -4.81
C ALA A 4 -37.48 23.55 -4.52
N GLU A 5 -37.86 22.60 -5.38
CA GLU A 5 -37.43 21.20 -5.26
C GLU A 5 -35.92 21.05 -5.41
N LYS A 6 -35.30 21.79 -6.35
CA LYS A 6 -33.84 21.81 -6.52
C LYS A 6 -33.14 22.38 -5.28
N ASP A 7 -33.68 23.43 -4.69
CA ASP A 7 -33.12 24.03 -3.48
C ASP A 7 -33.19 23.07 -2.29
N ILE A 8 -34.31 22.35 -2.12
CA ILE A 8 -34.46 21.31 -1.10
C ILE A 8 -33.44 20.19 -1.33
N PHE A 9 -33.32 19.70 -2.56
CA PHE A 9 -32.38 18.64 -2.93
C PHE A 9 -30.92 19.00 -2.59
N CYS A 10 -30.47 20.18 -3.02
CA CYS A 10 -29.12 20.67 -2.72
C CYS A 10 -28.89 20.91 -1.22
N LYS A 11 -29.89 21.43 -0.49
CA LYS A 11 -29.80 21.64 0.97
C LYS A 11 -29.63 20.32 1.72
N VAL A 12 -30.40 19.29 1.35
CA VAL A 12 -30.27 17.96 1.96
C VAL A 12 -28.87 17.40 1.72
N LEU A 13 -28.41 17.39 0.46
CA LEU A 13 -27.07 16.88 0.15
C LEU A 13 -25.95 17.66 0.87
N LYS A 14 -26.09 18.99 1.04
CA LYS A 14 -25.08 19.80 1.73
C LYS A 14 -25.03 19.56 3.23
N SER A 15 -26.13 19.09 3.82
CA SER A 15 -26.21 18.75 5.25
C SER A 15 -25.54 17.42 5.60
N ILE A 16 -25.23 16.57 4.61
CA ILE A 16 -24.70 15.23 4.83
C ILE A 16 -23.27 15.30 5.39
N ARG A 17 -23.07 14.64 6.53
CA ARG A 17 -21.76 14.40 7.11
C ARG A 17 -21.46 12.90 7.07
N ALA A 18 -20.61 12.49 6.13
CA ALA A 18 -20.15 11.12 6.04
C ALA A 18 -19.12 10.80 7.13
N PRO A 19 -19.05 9.54 7.61
CA PRO A 19 -17.95 9.06 8.42
C PRO A 19 -16.61 9.17 7.69
N ASP A 20 -15.52 9.22 8.46
CA ASP A 20 -14.18 9.25 7.90
C ASP A 20 -13.85 7.99 7.10
N GLY A 21 -13.21 8.18 5.95
CA GLY A 21 -12.87 7.11 5.03
C GLY A 21 -14.04 6.60 4.18
N TYR A 22 -15.29 6.98 4.49
CA TYR A 22 -16.47 6.50 3.76
C TYR A 22 -16.76 7.27 2.46
N ALA A 23 -16.64 8.60 2.46
CA ALA A 23 -16.82 9.44 1.27
C ALA A 23 -16.00 10.73 1.39
N SER A 24 -15.79 11.43 0.29
CA SER A 24 -15.24 12.79 0.36
C SER A 24 -16.24 13.76 1.01
N ASN A 25 -15.82 15.01 1.24
CA ASN A 25 -16.72 16.01 1.81
C ASN A 25 -17.68 16.52 0.74
N ILE A 26 -18.77 15.77 0.52
CA ILE A 26 -19.81 16.03 -0.49
C ILE A 26 -20.40 17.46 -0.35
N SER A 27 -20.45 18.01 0.87
CA SER A 27 -20.95 19.37 1.10
C SER A 27 -20.17 20.45 0.33
N LYS A 28 -18.88 20.22 0.06
CA LYS A 28 -18.03 21.13 -0.73
C LYS A 28 -18.32 21.08 -2.22
N CYS A 29 -18.90 19.99 -2.71
CA CYS A 29 -19.23 19.77 -4.11
C CYS A 29 -20.59 20.37 -4.49
N ILE A 30 -21.30 21.03 -3.54
CA ILE A 30 -22.67 21.48 -3.74
C ILE A 30 -22.76 23.00 -3.72
N GLN A 31 -23.17 23.56 -4.85
CA GLN A 31 -23.39 24.99 -5.04
C GLN A 31 -24.88 25.27 -4.95
N ILE A 32 -25.34 25.80 -3.81
CA ILE A 32 -26.78 26.06 -3.58
C ILE A 32 -27.29 27.16 -4.51
N GLU A 33 -26.55 28.27 -4.67
CA GLU A 33 -26.98 29.38 -5.53
C GLU A 33 -27.18 28.94 -6.99
N LYS A 34 -26.25 28.11 -7.50
CA LYS A 34 -26.28 27.59 -8.86
C LYS A 34 -27.14 26.33 -9.02
N ARG A 35 -27.56 25.69 -7.92
CA ARG A 35 -28.33 24.43 -7.89
C ARG A 35 -27.62 23.29 -8.63
N THR A 36 -26.30 23.28 -8.55
CA THR A 36 -25.44 22.34 -9.25
C THR A 36 -24.61 21.51 -8.26
N ILE A 37 -24.26 20.30 -8.71
CA ILE A 37 -23.28 19.44 -8.08
C ILE A 37 -22.06 19.43 -8.98
N TRP A 38 -20.90 19.78 -8.43
CA TRP A 38 -19.66 19.86 -9.20
C TRP A 38 -18.47 19.35 -8.39
N GLY A 39 -17.55 18.66 -9.07
CA GLY A 39 -16.32 18.15 -8.46
C GLY A 39 -16.49 16.86 -7.65
N LEU A 40 -17.55 16.08 -7.87
CA LEU A 40 -17.64 14.72 -7.34
C LEU A 40 -16.71 13.79 -8.11
N LYS A 41 -15.96 12.97 -7.38
CA LYS A 41 -15.17 11.88 -7.99
C LYS A 41 -16.04 10.66 -8.23
N SER A 42 -15.60 9.74 -9.10
CA SER A 42 -16.35 8.52 -9.46
C SER A 42 -16.79 7.71 -8.24
N TYR A 43 -15.91 7.56 -7.23
CA TYR A 43 -16.25 6.90 -5.97
C TYR A 43 -17.39 7.61 -5.22
N ASP A 44 -17.37 8.94 -5.14
CA ASP A 44 -18.42 9.72 -4.47
C ASP A 44 -19.75 9.65 -5.24
N ASN A 45 -19.70 9.58 -6.58
CA ASN A 45 -20.89 9.32 -7.41
C ASN A 45 -21.50 7.95 -7.10
N HIS A 46 -20.69 6.90 -6.90
CA HIS A 46 -21.20 5.60 -6.46
C HIS A 46 -21.83 5.65 -5.07
N VAL A 47 -21.25 6.39 -4.13
CA VAL A 47 -21.83 6.59 -2.79
C VAL A 47 -23.17 7.34 -2.89
N LEU A 48 -23.21 8.38 -3.72
CA LEU A 48 -24.42 9.15 -4.00
C LEU A 48 -25.51 8.21 -4.54
N MET A 49 -25.25 7.49 -5.62
CA MET A 49 -26.22 6.61 -6.28
C MET A 49 -26.72 5.48 -5.37
N LYS A 50 -25.85 4.85 -4.58
CA LYS A 50 -26.25 3.69 -3.77
C LYS A 50 -27.02 4.06 -2.50
N ASN A 51 -26.65 5.17 -1.87
CA ASN A 51 -27.06 5.44 -0.48
C ASN A 51 -27.73 6.79 -0.29
N LEU A 52 -27.23 7.85 -0.93
CA LEU A 52 -27.68 9.21 -0.63
C LEU A 52 -28.82 9.68 -1.54
N LEU A 53 -28.77 9.29 -2.81
CA LEU A 53 -29.76 9.67 -3.83
C LEU A 53 -31.18 9.19 -3.45
N PRO A 54 -31.41 7.94 -2.98
CA PRO A 54 -32.72 7.51 -2.50
C PRO A 54 -33.32 8.40 -1.41
N ILE A 55 -32.47 8.92 -0.52
CA ILE A 55 -32.87 9.77 0.60
C ILE A 55 -33.28 11.15 0.09
N THR A 56 -32.49 11.71 -0.82
CA THR A 56 -32.69 13.08 -1.31
C THR A 56 -33.83 13.18 -2.30
N VAL A 57 -33.99 12.19 -3.19
CA VAL A 57 -35.08 12.19 -4.18
C VAL A 57 -36.45 12.03 -3.51
N ARG A 58 -36.54 11.24 -2.43
CA ARG A 58 -37.78 11.03 -1.68
C ARG A 58 -38.37 12.32 -1.12
N ILE A 59 -37.52 13.29 -0.78
CA ILE A 59 -37.93 14.57 -0.19
C ILE A 59 -38.21 15.60 -1.29
N ALA A 60 -37.51 15.52 -2.42
CA ALA A 60 -37.50 16.57 -3.44
C ALA A 60 -38.38 16.27 -4.68
N LEU A 61 -38.75 15.03 -4.96
CA LEU A 61 -39.40 14.64 -6.22
C LEU A 61 -40.80 14.05 -6.03
N PRO A 62 -41.67 14.12 -7.06
CA PRO A 62 -42.96 13.44 -7.05
C PRO A 62 -42.84 11.92 -6.95
N LYS A 63 -43.81 11.29 -6.26
CA LYS A 63 -43.81 9.84 -5.97
C LYS A 63 -43.52 8.95 -7.19
N ARG A 64 -44.14 9.25 -8.34
CA ARG A 64 -43.95 8.50 -9.58
C ARG A 64 -42.48 8.43 -10.03
N VAL A 65 -41.72 9.51 -9.84
CA VAL A 65 -40.29 9.57 -10.20
C VAL A 65 -39.44 8.92 -9.12
N VAL A 66 -39.78 9.15 -7.85
CA VAL A 66 -39.08 8.59 -6.69
C VAL A 66 -39.05 7.07 -6.73
N ASP A 67 -40.19 6.43 -7.00
CA ASP A 67 -40.31 4.97 -6.96
C ASP A 67 -39.31 4.31 -7.94
N VAL A 68 -39.21 4.82 -9.17
CA VAL A 68 -38.33 4.28 -10.20
C VAL A 68 -36.86 4.59 -9.91
N LEU A 69 -36.54 5.80 -9.45
CA LEU A 69 -35.16 6.15 -9.06
C LEU A 69 -34.68 5.33 -7.86
N ILE A 70 -35.54 5.06 -6.88
CA ILE A 70 -35.21 4.19 -5.75
C ILE A 70 -34.98 2.75 -6.22
N GLU A 71 -35.75 2.25 -7.19
CA GLU A 71 -35.54 0.93 -7.76
C GLU A 71 -34.17 0.84 -8.45
N LEU A 72 -33.80 1.85 -9.25
CA LEU A 72 -32.47 1.93 -9.87
C LEU A 72 -31.35 1.98 -8.83
N CYS A 73 -31.50 2.79 -7.79
CA CYS A 73 -30.50 2.85 -6.70
C CYS A 73 -30.41 1.52 -5.95
N THR A 74 -31.54 0.83 -5.77
CA THR A 74 -31.59 -0.49 -5.12
C THR A 74 -30.89 -1.55 -5.97
N PHE A 75 -31.06 -1.50 -7.29
CA PHE A 75 -30.30 -2.32 -8.24
C PHE A 75 -28.79 -2.13 -8.04
N PHE A 76 -28.28 -0.89 -8.10
CA PHE A 76 -26.85 -0.63 -7.92
C PHE A 76 -26.34 -0.99 -6.52
N ARG A 77 -27.18 -0.86 -5.49
CA ARG A 77 -26.83 -1.26 -4.13
C ARG A 77 -26.68 -2.78 -4.01
N LYS A 78 -27.55 -3.56 -4.66
CA LYS A 78 -27.45 -5.02 -4.74
C LYS A 78 -26.26 -5.46 -5.59
N LEU A 79 -26.14 -4.91 -6.79
CA LEU A 79 -25.04 -5.20 -7.71
C LEU A 79 -23.66 -4.94 -7.09
N CYS A 80 -23.57 -3.96 -6.20
CA CYS A 80 -22.32 -3.60 -5.53
C CYS A 80 -22.20 -4.16 -4.11
N SER A 81 -22.96 -5.19 -3.72
CA SER A 81 -22.79 -5.84 -2.41
C SER A 81 -21.42 -6.51 -2.31
N LYS A 82 -20.99 -6.77 -1.07
CA LYS A 82 -19.72 -7.49 -0.81
C LYS A 82 -19.85 -9.00 -1.02
N VAL A 83 -21.08 -9.51 -0.93
CA VAL A 83 -21.42 -10.92 -1.07
C VAL A 83 -22.29 -11.01 -2.32
N ASP A 84 -21.86 -11.84 -3.26
CA ASP A 84 -22.62 -12.14 -4.46
C ASP A 84 -23.33 -13.48 -4.27
N ASP A 85 -24.67 -13.43 -4.30
CA ASP A 85 -25.50 -14.62 -4.45
C ASP A 85 -25.99 -14.68 -5.90
N LYS A 86 -25.67 -15.78 -6.58
CA LYS A 86 -26.00 -15.99 -7.99
C LYS A 86 -27.51 -15.86 -8.24
N PHE A 87 -28.33 -16.39 -7.32
CA PHE A 87 -29.78 -16.34 -7.46
C PHE A 87 -30.34 -14.91 -7.36
N GLU A 88 -29.83 -14.12 -6.41
CA GLU A 88 -30.19 -12.71 -6.33
C GLU A 88 -29.68 -11.88 -7.52
N LEU A 89 -28.54 -12.23 -8.12
CA LEU A 89 -28.04 -11.60 -9.35
C LEU A 89 -28.97 -11.86 -10.54
N GLU A 90 -29.36 -13.12 -10.79
CA GLU A 90 -30.31 -13.47 -11.84
C GLU A 90 -31.64 -12.69 -11.68
N LYS A 91 -32.14 -12.58 -10.45
CA LYS A 91 -33.36 -11.83 -10.14
C LYS A 91 -33.25 -10.32 -10.40
N ILE A 92 -32.08 -9.70 -10.20
CA ILE A 92 -31.91 -8.28 -10.52
C ILE A 92 -31.72 -8.03 -12.01
N GLN A 93 -31.25 -9.01 -12.79
CA GLN A 93 -31.11 -8.92 -14.24
C GLN A 93 -32.46 -8.70 -14.92
N ASP A 94 -33.48 -9.46 -14.52
CA ASP A 94 -34.83 -9.29 -15.07
C ASP A 94 -35.44 -7.95 -14.65
N ARG A 95 -35.16 -7.53 -13.41
CA ARG A 95 -35.72 -6.29 -12.84
C ARG A 95 -35.11 -5.03 -13.42
N ILE A 96 -33.83 -5.02 -13.79
CA ILE A 96 -33.20 -3.80 -14.33
C ILE A 96 -33.79 -3.43 -15.69
N ALA A 97 -34.12 -4.40 -16.54
CA ALA A 97 -34.80 -4.16 -17.81
C ALA A 97 -36.17 -3.47 -17.60
N LEU A 98 -36.96 -3.94 -16.63
CA LEU A 98 -38.23 -3.30 -16.24
C LEU A 98 -38.02 -1.89 -15.66
N THR A 99 -36.97 -1.71 -14.86
CA THR A 99 -36.65 -0.41 -14.24
C THR A 99 -36.30 0.62 -15.31
N LEU A 100 -35.48 0.26 -16.30
CA LEU A 100 -35.12 1.13 -17.42
C LEU A 100 -36.33 1.48 -18.28
N PHE A 101 -37.18 0.50 -18.61
CA PHE A 101 -38.45 0.75 -19.29
C PHE A 101 -39.34 1.75 -18.52
N HIS A 102 -39.39 1.66 -17.19
CA HIS A 102 -40.13 2.62 -16.38
C HIS A 102 -39.49 4.02 -16.38
N LEU A 103 -38.15 4.12 -16.43
CA LEU A 103 -37.44 5.39 -16.59
C LEU A 103 -37.76 6.03 -17.94
N GLU A 104 -37.71 5.28 -19.05
CA GLU A 104 -38.02 5.75 -20.41
C GLU A 104 -39.45 6.30 -20.55
N ARG A 105 -40.39 5.74 -19.78
CA ARG A 105 -41.77 6.22 -19.74
C ARG A 105 -41.96 7.53 -18.98
N ILE A 106 -40.98 7.96 -18.19
CA ILE A 106 -41.05 9.13 -17.32
C ILE A 106 -40.19 10.28 -17.87
N PHE A 107 -38.98 9.97 -18.31
CA PHE A 107 -38.02 10.96 -18.79
C PHE A 107 -38.09 11.11 -20.32
N PRO A 108 -37.68 12.25 -20.89
CA PRO A 108 -37.68 12.46 -22.34
C PRO A 108 -36.75 11.47 -23.06
N PRO A 109 -37.05 11.05 -24.31
CA PRO A 109 -36.18 10.16 -25.08
C PRO A 109 -34.74 10.69 -25.24
N SER A 110 -34.56 12.01 -25.27
CA SER A 110 -33.24 12.66 -25.32
C SER A 110 -32.37 12.41 -24.07
N CYS A 111 -32.95 11.85 -23.00
CA CYS A 111 -32.25 11.48 -21.78
C CYS A 111 -31.64 10.08 -21.86
N PHE A 112 -31.96 9.31 -22.90
CA PHE A 112 -31.50 7.92 -23.06
C PHE A 112 -30.71 7.79 -24.35
N ASP A 113 -29.41 7.63 -24.20
CA ASP A 113 -28.53 7.08 -25.21
C ASP A 113 -28.12 5.65 -24.83
N ILE A 114 -27.10 5.11 -25.49
CA ILE A 114 -26.63 3.74 -25.23
C ILE A 114 -26.10 3.57 -23.79
N MET A 115 -25.66 4.66 -23.16
CA MET A 115 -25.06 4.67 -21.84
C MET A 115 -26.06 4.28 -20.74
N GLU A 116 -27.28 4.80 -20.81
CA GLU A 116 -28.34 4.50 -19.84
C GLU A 116 -28.78 3.04 -19.86
N HIS A 117 -28.48 2.30 -20.94
CA HIS A 117 -28.83 0.89 -21.12
C HIS A 117 -27.73 -0.08 -20.64
N PHE A 118 -26.50 0.39 -20.42
CA PHE A 118 -25.42 -0.45 -19.88
C PHE A 118 -25.73 -1.20 -18.57
N PRO A 119 -26.55 -0.69 -17.63
CA PRO A 119 -26.88 -1.41 -16.41
C PRO A 119 -27.42 -2.83 -16.63
N ILE A 120 -28.05 -3.10 -17.78
CA ILE A 120 -28.54 -4.44 -18.15
C ILE A 120 -27.37 -5.44 -18.24
N HIS A 121 -26.24 -5.01 -18.80
CA HIS A 121 -25.07 -5.86 -19.03
C HIS A 121 -24.21 -6.06 -17.79
N LEU A 122 -24.27 -5.12 -16.82
CA LEU A 122 -23.45 -5.18 -15.61
C LEU A 122 -23.73 -6.42 -14.76
N VAL A 123 -24.96 -6.96 -14.80
CA VAL A 123 -25.29 -8.18 -14.06
C VAL A 123 -24.64 -9.41 -14.69
N VAL A 124 -24.68 -9.51 -16.02
CA VAL A 124 -24.00 -10.59 -16.76
C VAL A 124 -22.50 -10.54 -16.50
N GLU A 125 -21.93 -9.33 -16.52
CA GLU A 125 -20.54 -9.10 -16.19
C GLU A 125 -20.20 -9.55 -14.74
N ALA A 126 -21.06 -9.25 -13.77
CA ALA A 126 -20.91 -9.71 -12.38
C ALA A 126 -21.03 -11.23 -12.25
N LEU A 127 -21.93 -11.87 -13.00
CA LEU A 127 -22.09 -13.33 -13.01
C LEU A 127 -20.85 -14.05 -13.57
N ILE A 128 -20.15 -13.44 -14.53
CA ILE A 128 -18.95 -14.02 -15.15
C ILE A 128 -17.71 -13.73 -14.32
N ALA A 129 -17.49 -12.46 -13.96
CA ALA A 129 -16.24 -11.99 -13.38
C ALA A 129 -16.29 -11.85 -11.84
N GLY A 130 -17.43 -12.16 -11.23
CA GLY A 130 -17.66 -12.03 -9.80
C GLY A 130 -17.80 -10.58 -9.33
N VAL A 131 -17.61 -10.40 -8.02
CA VAL A 131 -17.86 -9.16 -7.28
C VAL A 131 -17.24 -7.95 -7.95
N ILE A 132 -18.09 -7.00 -8.34
CA ILE A 132 -17.69 -5.78 -9.05
C ILE A 132 -16.69 -4.93 -8.26
N GLN A 133 -16.67 -5.06 -6.93
CA GLN A 133 -15.82 -4.24 -6.07
C GLN A 133 -14.32 -4.36 -6.38
N TYR A 134 -13.85 -5.54 -6.78
CA TYR A 134 -12.45 -5.79 -7.12
C TYR A 134 -12.06 -5.32 -8.52
N ARG A 135 -13.06 -5.03 -9.35
CA ARG A 135 -12.87 -4.67 -10.77
C ARG A 135 -13.00 -3.17 -11.02
N TRP A 136 -13.23 -2.40 -9.97
CA TRP A 136 -13.22 -0.95 -10.04
C TRP A 136 -11.81 -0.41 -10.20
N MET A 137 -11.69 0.71 -10.92
CA MET A 137 -10.42 1.41 -11.08
C MET A 137 -10.01 2.23 -9.85
N TYR A 138 -10.96 2.66 -9.01
CA TYR A 138 -10.64 3.57 -7.93
C TYR A 138 -9.69 3.01 -6.84
N PRO A 139 -9.67 1.70 -6.48
CA PRO A 139 -8.66 1.17 -5.55
C PRO A 139 -7.26 1.28 -6.15
N ILE A 140 -7.14 0.99 -7.45
CA ILE A 140 -5.90 1.09 -8.21
C ILE A 140 -5.44 2.55 -8.27
N GLU A 141 -6.32 3.48 -8.67
CA GLU A 141 -6.01 4.91 -8.70
C GLU A 141 -5.60 5.45 -7.32
N ARG A 142 -6.27 5.01 -6.26
CA ARG A 142 -5.93 5.41 -4.88
C ARG A 142 -4.55 4.92 -4.48
N PHE A 143 -4.21 3.68 -4.84
CA PHE A 143 -2.89 3.11 -4.63
C PHE A 143 -1.81 3.86 -5.42
N LEU A 144 -2.03 4.08 -6.71
CA LEU A 144 -1.11 4.85 -7.57
C LEU A 144 -0.91 6.27 -7.06
N MET A 145 -1.95 6.93 -6.54
CA MET A 145 -1.84 8.24 -5.91
C MET A 145 -0.97 8.20 -4.65
N THR A 146 -0.98 7.11 -3.88
CA THR A 146 -0.07 6.93 -2.73
C THR A 146 1.36 6.78 -3.21
N LEU A 147 1.62 5.92 -4.21
CA LEU A 147 2.96 5.77 -4.78
C LEU A 147 3.51 7.08 -5.35
N LYS A 148 2.65 7.85 -6.03
CA LYS A 148 3.00 9.18 -6.54
C LYS A 148 3.45 10.15 -5.45
N LYS A 149 3.00 10.00 -4.20
CA LYS A 149 3.47 10.83 -3.08
C LYS A 149 4.88 10.47 -2.63
N TYR A 150 5.33 9.22 -2.83
CA TYR A 150 6.69 8.80 -2.52
C TYR A 150 7.68 9.31 -3.57
N MET A 151 7.25 9.39 -4.83
CA MET A 151 8.04 9.91 -5.95
C MET A 151 8.19 11.44 -5.83
N ARG A 152 9.25 11.89 -5.15
CA ARG A 152 9.64 13.31 -5.09
C ARG A 152 10.62 13.73 -6.20
N ASN A 153 11.26 12.76 -6.84
CA ASN A 153 12.20 12.93 -7.95
C ASN A 153 11.93 11.82 -8.98
N ASN A 154 11.87 12.15 -10.27
CA ASN A 154 11.55 11.20 -11.33
C ASN A 154 12.77 10.43 -11.85
N ALA A 155 14.00 10.76 -11.41
CA ALA A 155 15.22 10.11 -11.90
C ALA A 155 15.35 8.64 -11.47
N HIS A 156 14.79 8.26 -10.30
CA HIS A 156 14.86 6.90 -9.74
C HIS A 156 13.56 6.57 -9.00
N PRO A 157 12.45 6.32 -9.72
CA PRO A 157 11.12 6.18 -9.12
C PRO A 157 11.01 4.95 -8.22
N GLU A 158 11.61 3.81 -8.60
CA GLU A 158 11.54 2.56 -7.85
C GLU A 158 12.21 2.69 -6.48
N GLY A 159 13.44 3.21 -6.45
CA GLY A 159 14.19 3.40 -5.20
C GLY A 159 13.51 4.38 -4.24
N LEU A 160 12.82 5.40 -4.76
CA LEU A 160 12.09 6.36 -3.94
C LEU A 160 10.77 5.80 -3.40
N ILE A 161 10.08 4.97 -4.18
CA ILE A 161 8.91 4.24 -3.71
C ILE A 161 9.32 3.31 -2.56
N THR A 162 10.37 2.50 -2.74
CA THR A 162 10.88 1.60 -1.68
C THR A 162 11.24 2.38 -0.43
N LYS A 163 11.99 3.47 -0.57
CA LYS A 163 12.37 4.32 0.57
C LYS A 163 11.17 4.99 1.25
N GLY A 164 10.19 5.44 0.47
CA GLY A 164 8.96 6.04 0.98
C GLY A 164 8.11 5.05 1.76
N TYR A 165 8.00 3.82 1.26
CA TYR A 165 7.29 2.73 1.91
C TYR A 165 7.94 2.34 3.26
N VAL A 166 9.26 2.08 3.26
CA VAL A 166 10.01 1.78 4.50
C VAL A 166 9.86 2.91 5.52
N LEU A 167 9.95 4.17 5.08
CA LEU A 167 9.75 5.32 5.97
C LEU A 167 8.34 5.34 6.56
N GLU A 168 7.29 5.11 5.76
CA GLU A 168 5.91 5.09 6.26
C GLU A 168 5.67 3.94 7.25
N GLU A 169 6.20 2.75 6.98
CA GLU A 169 6.12 1.61 7.91
C GLU A 169 6.85 1.89 9.22
N CYS A 170 8.11 2.36 9.16
CA CYS A 170 8.88 2.72 10.36
C CYS A 170 8.17 3.81 11.18
N MET A 171 7.67 4.86 10.53
CA MET A 171 6.96 5.94 11.23
C MET A 171 5.64 5.45 11.83
N THR A 172 4.93 4.57 11.13
CA THR A 172 3.71 3.93 11.62
C THR A 172 4.00 3.07 12.85
N PHE A 173 5.08 2.29 12.82
CA PHE A 173 5.54 1.49 13.96
C PHE A 173 5.92 2.37 15.14
N CYS A 174 6.79 3.37 14.94
CA CYS A 174 7.19 4.32 15.99
C CYS A 174 5.97 4.99 16.62
N SER A 175 4.94 5.30 15.83
CA SER A 175 3.74 5.93 16.37
C SER A 175 2.95 5.09 17.36
N ARG A 176 3.08 3.75 17.33
CA ARG A 176 2.44 2.88 18.33
C ARG A 176 3.04 3.06 19.73
N TYR A 177 4.29 3.51 19.81
CA TYR A 177 5.04 3.73 21.05
C TYR A 177 5.06 5.20 21.49
N LEU A 178 4.52 6.11 20.65
CA LEU A 178 4.43 7.54 20.94
C LEU A 178 2.96 7.91 21.16
N SER A 179 2.48 7.75 22.41
CA SER A 179 1.06 7.96 22.79
C SER A 179 0.55 9.39 22.53
N ASP A 180 1.45 10.36 22.42
CA ASP A 180 1.12 11.79 22.41
C ASP A 180 1.24 12.43 21.01
N VAL A 181 1.45 11.62 19.95
CA VAL A 181 1.64 12.12 18.58
C VAL A 181 0.51 11.63 17.68
N GLU A 182 -0.21 12.57 17.04
CA GLU A 182 -1.17 12.23 15.97
C GLU A 182 -0.46 11.51 14.83
N SER A 183 -0.77 10.23 14.64
CA SER A 183 -0.19 9.39 13.59
C SER A 183 -1.21 9.02 12.53
N SER A 184 -0.77 8.39 11.42
CA SER A 184 -1.70 7.89 10.40
C SER A 184 -2.73 6.91 10.96
N VAL A 185 -2.38 6.22 12.06
CA VAL A 185 -3.17 5.21 12.78
C VAL A 185 -4.09 5.84 13.83
N TYR A 186 -3.62 6.90 14.51
CA TYR A 186 -4.39 7.63 15.53
C TYR A 186 -4.81 9.03 15.02
N LYS A 187 -5.59 9.06 13.94
CA LYS A 187 -6.26 10.32 13.53
C LYS A 187 -7.57 10.48 14.28
N LEU A 188 -7.77 11.65 14.88
CA LEU A 188 -9.09 12.05 15.35
C LEU A 188 -10.05 12.14 14.13
N PRO A 189 -11.30 11.66 14.26
CA PRO A 189 -12.27 11.77 13.18
C PRO A 189 -12.47 13.23 12.72
N ARG A 190 -12.61 13.50 11.41
CA ARG A 190 -12.85 14.86 10.84
C ARG A 190 -14.10 15.52 11.40
N ASN A 191 -15.03 14.74 11.98
CA ASN A 191 -16.26 15.22 12.60
C ASN A 191 -16.17 15.35 14.12
N ASN A 192 -15.00 15.17 14.75
CA ASN A 192 -14.84 15.53 16.16
C ASN A 192 -14.94 17.04 16.31
N GLY A 193 -15.85 17.51 17.15
CA GLY A 193 -16.04 18.94 17.48
C GLY A 193 -14.89 19.55 18.29
N GLY A 194 -13.71 18.92 18.29
CA GLY A 194 -12.53 19.37 19.01
C GLY A 194 -11.72 20.35 18.17
N ASN A 195 -11.62 21.58 18.65
CA ASN A 195 -10.76 22.61 18.09
C ASN A 195 -9.31 22.34 18.48
N HIS A 196 -8.61 21.49 17.72
CA HIS A 196 -7.18 21.30 17.91
C HIS A 196 -6.41 21.59 16.63
N ASN A 197 -5.63 22.67 16.71
CA ASN A 197 -4.55 22.98 15.80
C ASN A 197 -3.44 21.94 16.02
N THR A 198 -3.53 20.79 15.36
CA THR A 198 -2.43 19.81 15.39
C THR A 198 -1.74 19.77 14.03
N SER A 199 -0.48 20.19 14.07
CA SER A 199 0.41 20.35 12.93
C SER A 199 0.55 19.04 12.16
N ARG A 200 0.08 19.05 10.90
CA ARG A 200 0.56 18.10 9.90
C ARG A 200 2.08 18.27 9.84
N LEU A 201 2.85 17.27 10.25
CA LEU A 201 4.29 17.22 10.02
C LEU A 201 4.57 16.97 8.53
N ILE A 202 4.19 17.94 7.70
CA ILE A 202 4.73 18.15 6.35
C ILE A 202 5.83 19.20 6.53
N GLY A 203 6.81 18.89 7.38
CA GLY A 203 7.98 19.73 7.57
C GLY A 203 9.06 19.34 6.57
N ASN A 204 9.72 20.33 5.98
CA ASN A 204 11.03 20.17 5.34
C ASN A 204 12.05 19.73 6.40
N GLY A 205 11.99 18.45 6.81
CA GLY A 205 12.99 17.87 7.70
C GLY A 205 14.33 17.88 7.01
N LYS A 206 15.30 18.62 7.57
CA LYS A 206 16.69 18.51 7.13
C LYS A 206 17.12 17.09 7.41
N ARG A 207 17.40 16.32 6.34
CA ARG A 207 18.04 15.01 6.47
C ARG A 207 19.44 15.26 7.02
N PHE A 208 19.71 14.75 8.21
CA PHE A 208 21.06 14.68 8.74
C PHE A 208 21.50 13.23 8.67
N HIS A 209 22.73 13.00 8.23
CA HIS A 209 23.36 11.70 8.33
C HIS A 209 23.92 11.60 9.75
N LEU A 210 23.55 10.55 10.49
CA LEU A 210 24.18 10.26 11.77
C LEU A 210 25.61 9.79 11.49
N ASP A 211 26.59 10.39 12.15
CA ASP A 211 27.94 9.84 12.15
C ASP A 211 27.95 8.45 12.83
N HIS A 212 28.87 7.57 12.45
CA HIS A 212 28.98 6.22 12.98
C HIS A 212 29.03 6.23 14.52
N VAL A 213 29.78 7.17 15.11
CA VAL A 213 29.89 7.31 16.57
C VAL A 213 28.53 7.63 17.21
N THR A 214 27.78 8.54 16.59
CA THR A 214 26.46 8.95 17.11
C THR A 214 25.43 7.82 16.95
N TRP A 215 25.51 7.07 15.85
CA TRP A 215 24.67 5.90 15.60
C TRP A 215 24.92 4.80 16.65
N VAL A 216 26.19 4.48 16.92
CA VAL A 216 26.57 3.49 17.95
C VAL A 216 26.10 3.95 19.34
N GLN A 217 26.25 5.23 19.67
CA GLN A 217 25.77 5.77 20.94
C GLN A 217 24.25 5.67 21.09
N ALA A 218 23.48 5.98 20.03
CA ALA A 218 22.04 5.82 20.03
C ALA A 218 21.64 4.34 20.20
N HIS A 219 22.31 3.43 19.49
CA HIS A 219 22.09 1.98 19.64
C HIS A 219 22.36 1.50 21.07
N ARG A 220 23.50 1.90 21.67
CA ARG A 220 23.83 1.57 23.06
C ARG A 220 22.78 2.11 24.03
N TYR A 221 22.36 3.35 23.84
CA TYR A 221 21.35 3.96 24.69
C TYR A 221 20.03 3.18 24.68
N VAL A 222 19.57 2.77 23.50
CA VAL A 222 18.34 1.96 23.38
C VAL A 222 18.49 0.61 24.05
N LEU A 223 19.62 -0.08 23.84
CA LEU A 223 19.87 -1.40 24.44
C LEU A 223 20.01 -1.35 25.97
N GLU A 224 20.55 -0.27 26.53
CA GLU A 224 20.70 -0.06 27.97
C GLU A 224 19.35 0.21 28.66
N ASN A 225 18.48 0.98 27.99
CA ASN A 225 17.20 1.44 28.56
C ASN A 225 16.00 0.53 28.21
N SER A 226 16.21 -0.54 27.44
CA SER A 226 15.16 -1.51 27.12
C SER A 226 15.03 -2.56 28.23
N ASP A 227 13.82 -2.75 28.74
CA ASP A 227 13.51 -3.77 29.76
C ASP A 227 13.67 -5.19 29.21
N ALA A 228 13.35 -5.41 27.93
CA ALA A 228 13.48 -6.71 27.27
C ALA A 228 14.94 -7.20 27.18
N VAL A 229 15.90 -6.28 27.17
CA VAL A 229 17.34 -6.60 27.01
C VAL A 229 18.03 -6.84 28.35
N LYS A 230 17.31 -6.66 29.47
CA LYS A 230 17.89 -6.71 30.82
C LYS A 230 18.52 -8.06 31.18
N SER A 231 17.84 -9.17 30.88
CA SER A 231 18.35 -10.53 31.13
C SER A 231 19.69 -10.78 30.43
N TYR A 232 19.83 -10.32 29.18
CA TYR A 232 21.05 -10.44 28.39
C TYR A 232 22.18 -9.55 28.90
N ARG A 233 21.86 -8.34 29.41
CA ARG A 233 22.86 -7.48 30.08
C ARG A 233 23.46 -8.18 31.29
N ASP A 234 22.60 -8.78 32.12
CA ASP A 234 23.01 -9.53 33.31
C ASP A 234 23.86 -10.75 32.94
N LEU A 235 23.51 -11.44 31.86
CA LEU A 235 24.25 -12.59 31.34
C LEU A 235 25.66 -12.18 30.86
N HIS A 236 25.80 -11.18 30.00
CA HIS A 236 27.10 -10.70 29.54
C HIS A 236 27.98 -10.21 30.71
N MET A 237 27.38 -9.51 31.69
CA MET A 237 28.08 -9.09 32.90
C MET A 237 28.59 -10.29 33.72
N SER A 238 27.82 -11.38 33.79
CA SER A 238 28.25 -12.60 34.48
C SER A 238 29.41 -13.31 33.76
N GLN A 239 29.38 -13.36 32.43
CA GLN A 239 30.45 -13.92 31.60
C GLN A 239 31.75 -13.14 31.75
N LEU A 240 31.72 -11.80 31.65
CA LEU A 240 32.90 -10.96 31.84
C LEU A 240 33.52 -11.09 33.24
N ARG A 241 32.70 -11.33 34.27
CA ARG A 241 33.19 -11.59 35.63
C ARG A 241 33.86 -12.96 35.77
N SER A 242 33.39 -13.95 35.01
CA SER A 242 33.99 -15.28 34.97
C SER A 242 35.31 -15.29 34.19
N ASP A 243 35.36 -14.60 33.05
CA ASP A 243 36.53 -14.56 32.17
C ASP A 243 37.67 -13.70 32.74
N PHE A 244 37.33 -12.66 33.50
CA PHE A 244 38.29 -11.74 34.12
C PHE A 244 38.15 -11.64 35.65
N PRO A 245 38.41 -12.73 36.39
CA PRO A 245 38.12 -12.79 37.83
C PRO A 245 39.01 -11.90 38.71
N ARG A 246 40.13 -11.38 38.15
CA ARG A 246 41.09 -10.51 38.86
C ARG A 246 40.98 -9.03 38.48
N THR A 247 40.04 -8.68 37.60
CA THR A 247 39.89 -7.32 37.09
C THR A 247 38.97 -6.49 37.99
N LYS A 248 39.29 -5.19 38.15
CA LYS A 248 38.47 -4.28 38.97
C LYS A 248 37.06 -4.15 38.38
N ARG A 249 36.04 -4.10 39.25
CA ARG A 249 34.63 -3.97 38.85
C ARG A 249 34.35 -2.83 37.85
N LYS A 250 34.97 -1.66 38.04
CA LYS A 250 34.81 -0.50 37.15
C LYS A 250 35.29 -0.78 35.72
N GLU A 251 36.33 -1.60 35.57
CA GLU A 251 36.88 -1.96 34.27
C GLU A 251 35.98 -2.98 33.56
N ILE A 252 35.34 -3.89 34.31
CA ILE A 252 34.34 -4.82 33.80
C ILE A 252 33.10 -4.07 33.31
N GLU A 253 32.62 -3.08 34.07
CA GLU A 253 31.50 -2.22 33.67
C GLU A 253 31.83 -1.39 32.42
N ARG A 254 33.07 -0.91 32.27
CA ARG A 254 33.53 -0.23 31.05
C ARG A 254 33.55 -1.18 29.85
N LEU A 255 34.11 -2.38 30.01
CA LEU A 255 34.16 -3.40 28.95
C LEU A 255 32.76 -3.85 28.54
N HIS A 256 31.85 -3.99 29.50
CA HIS A 256 30.45 -4.28 29.21
C HIS A 256 29.83 -3.16 28.37
N HIS A 257 29.94 -1.90 28.79
CA HIS A 257 29.38 -0.78 28.05
C HIS A 257 29.98 -0.63 26.63
N GLU A 258 31.26 -0.96 26.45
CA GLU A 258 31.94 -0.90 25.16
C GLU A 258 31.56 -2.06 24.24
N ARG A 259 31.49 -3.29 24.76
CA ARG A 259 31.36 -4.51 23.94
C ARG A 259 29.97 -5.12 23.90
N PHE A 260 29.06 -4.71 24.79
CA PHE A 260 27.74 -5.35 24.90
C PHE A 260 26.95 -5.32 23.59
N HIS A 261 26.98 -4.23 22.83
CA HIS A 261 26.27 -4.15 21.54
C HIS A 261 26.78 -5.12 20.47
N GLU A 262 28.09 -5.37 20.43
CA GLU A 262 28.72 -6.36 19.53
C GLU A 262 28.47 -7.78 20.04
N TRP A 263 28.73 -8.01 21.33
CA TRP A 263 28.46 -9.28 21.99
C TRP A 263 27.00 -9.69 21.87
N PHE A 264 26.05 -8.76 22.04
CA PHE A 264 24.61 -9.05 21.97
C PHE A 264 24.21 -9.45 20.56
N LYS A 265 24.78 -8.79 19.54
CA LYS A 265 24.59 -9.16 18.14
C LYS A 265 25.16 -10.56 17.85
N GLU A 266 26.38 -10.84 18.31
CA GLU A 266 27.02 -12.15 18.13
C GLU A 266 26.35 -13.26 18.94
N TYR A 267 25.89 -12.96 20.15
CA TYR A 267 25.22 -13.90 21.04
C TYR A 267 23.87 -14.33 20.47
N ILE A 268 23.08 -13.37 19.97
CA ILE A 268 21.85 -13.66 19.23
C ILE A 268 22.20 -14.50 17.99
N ASN A 269 23.16 -14.07 17.16
CA ASN A 269 23.51 -14.79 15.94
C ASN A 269 24.15 -16.18 16.16
N ASN A 270 24.77 -16.45 17.31
CA ASN A 270 25.43 -17.72 17.63
C ASN A 270 24.52 -18.70 18.38
N GLU A 271 23.47 -18.23 19.07
CA GLU A 271 22.40 -19.08 19.60
C GLU A 271 21.26 -19.32 18.59
N GLU A 272 21.20 -18.51 17.53
CA GLU A 272 20.43 -18.81 16.32
C GLU A 272 20.94 -20.13 15.76
N GLY A 273 20.07 -21.10 15.56
CA GLY A 273 20.37 -22.27 14.76
C GLY A 273 20.65 -21.88 13.31
N LEU A 274 21.73 -21.13 13.06
CA LEU A 274 22.16 -20.57 11.79
C LEU A 274 23.69 -20.57 11.77
N LYS A 275 24.30 -21.28 10.82
CA LYS A 275 25.76 -21.27 10.61
C LYS A 275 26.09 -21.26 9.13
N VAL A 276 27.29 -20.83 8.78
CA VAL A 276 27.81 -20.92 7.41
C VAL A 276 28.96 -21.93 7.41
N ASP A 277 28.92 -22.91 6.51
CA ASP A 277 30.00 -23.91 6.39
C ASP A 277 31.22 -23.38 5.61
N ASP A 278 32.29 -24.18 5.58
CA ASP A 278 33.53 -23.87 4.85
C ASP A 278 33.31 -23.74 3.33
N PHE A 279 32.19 -24.26 2.82
CA PHE A 279 31.78 -24.20 1.42
C PHE A 279 30.83 -23.02 1.13
N LYS A 280 30.63 -22.13 2.11
CA LYS A 280 29.76 -20.93 2.06
C LYS A 280 28.26 -21.22 1.95
N PHE A 281 27.81 -22.44 2.23
CA PHE A 281 26.40 -22.73 2.38
C PHE A 281 25.89 -22.27 3.74
N THR A 282 24.67 -21.75 3.78
CA THR A 282 23.97 -21.38 5.01
C THR A 282 23.21 -22.60 5.51
N LEU A 283 23.43 -23.01 6.77
CA LEU A 283 22.73 -24.10 7.43
C LEU A 283 21.86 -23.55 8.57
N VAL A 284 20.68 -24.15 8.76
CA VAL A 284 19.73 -23.80 9.81
C VAL A 284 19.40 -25.03 10.67
N ASN A 285 19.30 -24.84 11.99
CA ASN A 285 18.90 -25.84 12.96
C ASN A 285 17.55 -25.46 13.60
N PHE A 286 16.52 -26.26 13.35
CA PHE A 286 15.17 -25.99 13.84
C PHE A 286 14.92 -26.38 15.30
N ASN A 287 15.86 -27.05 15.96
CA ASN A 287 15.77 -27.33 17.39
C ASN A 287 16.14 -26.09 18.24
N HIS A 288 16.75 -25.09 17.60
CA HIS A 288 17.08 -23.79 18.19
C HIS A 288 16.11 -22.71 17.66
N VAL A 289 14.84 -22.79 18.07
CA VAL A 289 13.83 -21.78 17.73
C VAL A 289 13.92 -20.63 18.71
N MET A 290 14.08 -19.40 18.21
CA MET A 290 14.14 -18.17 19.00
C MET A 290 12.84 -17.88 19.79
N TYR A 291 11.73 -18.53 19.42
CA TYR A 291 10.38 -18.18 19.82
C TYR A 291 9.54 -19.44 20.05
N THR A 292 9.11 -19.67 21.30
CA THR A 292 8.28 -20.82 21.68
C THR A 292 6.77 -20.57 21.48
N GLY A 293 6.39 -19.34 21.15
CA GLY A 293 5.01 -18.96 20.80
C GLY A 293 4.10 -18.75 22.01
N GLU A 294 4.66 -18.50 23.20
CA GLU A 294 3.89 -18.32 24.44
C GLU A 294 3.56 -16.85 24.72
N GLU A 295 4.38 -15.90 24.23
CA GLU A 295 4.14 -14.46 24.40
C GLU A 295 3.92 -13.70 23.08
N TYR A 296 3.17 -12.59 23.13
CA TYR A 296 2.92 -11.73 21.96
C TYR A 296 4.19 -11.01 21.45
N SER A 297 5.22 -10.95 22.29
CA SER A 297 6.58 -10.49 21.96
C SER A 297 7.39 -11.51 21.14
N ASP A 298 6.91 -12.76 21.04
CA ASP A 298 7.60 -13.86 20.37
C ASP A 298 7.30 -13.93 18.85
N GLU A 299 6.56 -12.97 18.29
CA GLU A 299 6.28 -12.95 16.85
C GLU A 299 7.32 -12.07 16.13
N PRO A 300 8.33 -12.65 15.43
CA PRO A 300 9.35 -11.87 14.77
C PRO A 300 8.74 -11.08 13.61
N TYR A 301 8.82 -9.75 13.71
CA TYR A 301 8.49 -8.87 12.58
C TYR A 301 9.69 -8.83 11.62
N ILE A 302 9.51 -9.40 10.43
CA ILE A 302 10.40 -9.20 9.29
C ILE A 302 9.69 -8.34 8.25
N LEU A 303 10.43 -7.42 7.61
CA LEU A 303 9.91 -6.73 6.44
C LEU A 303 9.69 -7.75 5.31
N SER A 304 8.70 -7.53 4.46
CA SER A 304 8.50 -8.35 3.26
C SER A 304 9.74 -8.35 2.35
N THR A 305 10.53 -7.27 2.36
CA THR A 305 11.82 -7.16 1.65
C THR A 305 12.95 -7.96 2.29
N GLN A 306 12.79 -8.40 3.53
CA GLN A 306 13.74 -9.23 4.26
C GLN A 306 13.36 -10.72 4.20
N ALA A 307 12.16 -11.05 3.71
CA ALA A 307 11.70 -12.42 3.54
C ALA A 307 12.12 -12.97 2.17
N GLU A 308 12.98 -13.98 2.16
CA GLU A 308 13.33 -14.73 0.95
C GLU A 308 12.64 -16.11 0.96
N GLN A 309 12.15 -16.55 -0.20
CA GLN A 309 11.62 -17.89 -0.33
C GLN A 309 12.78 -18.88 -0.49
N VAL A 310 12.91 -19.77 0.49
CA VAL A 310 13.95 -20.81 0.55
C VAL A 310 13.33 -22.19 0.75
N TRP A 311 14.09 -23.22 0.45
CA TRP A 311 13.77 -24.59 0.85
C TRP A 311 14.98 -25.23 1.54
N TYR A 312 14.76 -26.33 2.26
CA TYR A 312 15.75 -26.94 3.13
C TYR A 312 16.15 -28.33 2.64
N VAL A 313 17.44 -28.64 2.66
CA VAL A 313 18.00 -29.98 2.40
C VAL A 313 18.59 -30.52 3.70
N ASP A 314 18.34 -31.78 4.03
CA ASP A 314 18.96 -32.41 5.20
C ASP A 314 20.48 -32.56 5.00
N GLU A 315 21.27 -32.10 5.98
CA GLU A 315 22.72 -32.29 5.97
C GLU A 315 23.08 -33.72 6.42
N PRO A 316 23.71 -34.55 5.57
CA PRO A 316 24.02 -35.94 5.92
C PRO A 316 25.03 -36.09 7.07
N LEU A 317 25.88 -35.08 7.32
CA LEU A 317 26.90 -35.13 8.38
C LEU A 317 26.38 -34.68 9.75
N GLU A 318 25.35 -33.84 9.79
CA GLU A 318 24.79 -33.28 11.02
C GLU A 318 23.25 -33.31 10.97
N LEU A 319 22.67 -34.35 11.56
CA LEU A 319 21.24 -34.68 11.45
C LEU A 319 20.26 -33.58 11.91
N ASP A 320 20.70 -32.67 12.77
CA ASP A 320 19.87 -31.57 13.29
C ASP A 320 19.98 -30.28 12.46
N TRP A 321 20.82 -30.27 11.41
CA TRP A 321 21.07 -29.11 10.56
C TRP A 321 20.54 -29.34 9.15
N LYS A 322 20.01 -28.27 8.55
CA LYS A 322 19.52 -28.28 7.17
C LYS A 322 20.15 -27.16 6.35
N VAL A 323 20.62 -27.49 5.16
CA VAL A 323 21.17 -26.52 4.20
C VAL A 323 20.03 -25.70 3.60
N VAL A 324 20.16 -24.38 3.64
CA VAL A 324 19.23 -23.42 3.07
C VAL A 324 19.54 -23.23 1.58
N VAL A 325 18.59 -23.61 0.73
CA VAL A 325 18.70 -23.42 -0.72
C VAL A 325 17.79 -22.27 -1.14
N ARG A 326 18.42 -21.21 -1.65
CA ARG A 326 17.72 -20.01 -2.15
C ARG A 326 17.16 -20.27 -3.55
N ILE A 327 15.92 -19.86 -3.78
CA ILE A 327 15.26 -20.03 -5.09
C ILE A 327 15.44 -18.77 -5.92
N SER A 328 15.97 -18.92 -7.14
CA SER A 328 15.80 -17.94 -8.20
C SER A 328 14.58 -18.36 -9.04
N ARG A 329 13.52 -17.55 -9.09
CA ARG A 329 12.34 -17.87 -9.90
C ARG A 329 12.75 -17.93 -11.38
N ARG A 330 12.39 -19.02 -12.07
CA ARG A 330 12.79 -19.32 -13.46
C ARG A 330 12.41 -18.22 -14.48
N ASP A 331 11.40 -17.42 -14.15
CA ASP A 331 10.79 -16.42 -15.06
C ASP A 331 11.08 -14.96 -14.64
N ASN A 332 11.90 -14.74 -13.62
CA ASN A 332 12.29 -13.40 -13.18
C ASN A 332 13.78 -13.21 -13.49
N PHE A 333 14.09 -12.53 -14.60
CA PHE A 333 15.44 -12.02 -14.84
C PHE A 333 15.72 -10.91 -13.83
N ASP A 334 16.38 -11.26 -12.72
CA ASP A 334 16.90 -10.29 -11.78
C ASP A 334 18.07 -9.55 -12.43
N ILE A 335 17.77 -8.37 -13.00
CA ILE A 335 18.76 -7.48 -13.63
C ILE A 335 19.81 -6.99 -12.63
N TYR A 336 19.58 -7.10 -11.31
CA TYR A 336 20.53 -6.70 -10.27
C TYR A 336 21.34 -7.87 -9.68
N SER A 337 21.14 -9.10 -10.15
CA SER A 337 21.90 -10.29 -9.71
C SER A 337 23.35 -10.32 -10.22
N TRP A 338 23.65 -9.59 -11.29
CA TRP A 338 24.95 -9.63 -11.98
C TRP A 338 26.13 -9.04 -11.20
N GLU A 339 25.91 -8.29 -10.11
CA GLU A 339 27.00 -7.77 -9.28
C GLU A 339 27.45 -8.74 -8.17
N ARG A 340 26.67 -9.78 -7.84
CA ARG A 340 27.03 -10.75 -6.78
C ARG A 340 27.62 -12.06 -7.28
N GLN A 341 27.48 -12.39 -8.56
CA GLN A 341 28.00 -13.65 -9.13
C GLN A 341 29.40 -13.54 -9.76
N VAL A 342 30.01 -12.34 -9.82
CA VAL A 342 31.27 -12.10 -10.54
C VAL A 342 32.53 -12.47 -9.73
N GLU A 343 32.43 -12.70 -8.41
CA GLU A 343 33.64 -13.00 -7.60
C GLU A 343 34.14 -14.46 -7.65
N ILE A 344 33.46 -15.40 -8.32
CA ILE A 344 33.80 -16.83 -8.21
C ILE A 344 34.39 -17.45 -9.50
N HIS A 345 34.41 -16.79 -10.66
CA HIS A 345 34.81 -17.51 -11.88
C HIS A 345 35.54 -16.75 -13.00
N VAL A 346 36.58 -15.97 -12.69
CA VAL A 346 37.65 -15.71 -13.68
C VAL A 346 39.01 -15.63 -13.00
N SER A 347 39.64 -16.79 -12.80
CA SER A 347 41.10 -16.91 -12.69
C SER A 347 41.57 -17.89 -13.75
N LEU A 348 41.37 -17.54 -15.03
CA LEU A 348 42.03 -18.21 -16.15
C LEU A 348 42.39 -17.16 -17.21
N GLU A 349 43.68 -16.86 -17.22
CA GLU A 349 44.55 -16.39 -18.30
C GLU A 349 44.01 -15.41 -19.36
N LEU A 350 44.67 -14.24 -19.38
CA LEU A 350 44.64 -13.20 -20.42
C LEU A 350 45.09 -13.75 -21.78
N ASP A 351 44.30 -13.56 -22.83
CA ASP A 351 44.80 -13.48 -24.21
C ASP A 351 44.32 -12.16 -24.84
N ASP A 352 45.26 -11.23 -25.00
CA ASP A 352 45.08 -9.91 -25.60
C ASP A 352 44.96 -10.04 -27.13
N ARG A 353 43.74 -10.01 -27.68
CA ARG A 353 43.53 -9.62 -29.09
C ARG A 353 42.25 -8.81 -29.29
N PRO A 354 42.30 -7.66 -30.00
CA PRO A 354 41.12 -6.88 -30.32
C PRO A 354 40.43 -7.49 -31.54
N ILE A 355 39.15 -7.84 -31.42
CA ILE A 355 38.31 -8.12 -32.59
C ILE A 355 37.41 -6.90 -32.80
N LEU A 356 37.74 -6.16 -33.85
CA LEU A 356 36.98 -5.08 -34.45
C LEU A 356 35.67 -5.62 -35.05
N GLY A 357 34.58 -4.89 -34.78
CA GLY A 357 33.40 -4.71 -35.64
C GLY A 357 32.52 -5.93 -35.93
N ASP A 358 31.25 -5.88 -35.54
CA ASP A 358 30.21 -5.85 -36.57
C ASP A 358 28.88 -5.28 -36.07
N SER A 359 28.34 -4.42 -36.90
CA SER A 359 27.03 -3.80 -36.90
C SER A 359 26.00 -4.79 -37.43
N ASN A 360 24.95 -5.11 -36.67
CA ASN A 360 23.59 -5.27 -37.21
C ASN A 360 22.60 -5.67 -36.10
N TRP A 361 21.70 -4.73 -35.80
CA TRP A 361 20.38 -5.04 -35.25
C TRP A 361 19.43 -5.30 -36.41
N GLY A 362 18.68 -6.41 -36.35
CA GLY A 362 17.56 -6.67 -37.25
C GLY A 362 16.62 -7.70 -36.64
N ARG A 363 15.45 -7.25 -36.16
CA ARG A 363 14.25 -8.08 -36.09
C ARG A 363 13.43 -7.77 -37.32
N GLU A 364 13.17 -8.78 -38.15
CA GLU A 364 12.20 -8.72 -39.24
C GLU A 364 10.77 -8.73 -38.68
N GLU A 365 10.01 -7.73 -39.18
CA GLU A 365 8.59 -7.74 -39.55
C GLU A 365 7.52 -7.94 -38.44
N VAL A 366 6.73 -6.89 -38.17
CA VAL A 366 5.40 -6.63 -38.81
C VAL A 366 4.97 -5.18 -38.49
N GLU A 367 4.32 -4.57 -39.49
CA GLU A 367 4.07 -3.16 -39.79
C GLU A 367 3.34 -2.31 -38.72
N VAL A 368 3.82 -1.08 -38.53
CA VAL A 368 3.12 0.03 -37.87
C VAL A 368 2.54 0.93 -38.97
N LEU A 369 1.23 1.20 -38.90
CA LEU A 369 0.62 2.29 -39.66
C LEU A 369 1.08 3.62 -39.06
N GLU A 370 1.84 4.39 -39.84
CA GLU A 370 2.27 5.75 -39.50
C GLU A 370 1.05 6.70 -39.52
N VAL A 371 0.90 7.49 -38.46
CA VAL A 371 0.10 8.72 -38.47
C VAL A 371 1.12 9.87 -38.41
N ASP A 372 1.05 10.70 -39.44
CA ASP A 372 1.91 11.84 -39.77
C ASP A 372 1.84 12.92 -38.66
N ASP A 373 2.97 13.14 -37.98
CA ASP A 373 3.17 14.28 -37.08
C ASP A 373 3.56 15.51 -37.93
N ASN A 374 2.56 16.17 -38.50
CA ASN A 374 2.66 17.55 -38.96
C ASN A 374 1.50 18.34 -38.37
N ASP A 375 1.77 19.07 -37.29
CA ASP A 375 1.75 20.54 -37.30
C ASP A 375 1.89 21.09 -35.87
N GLU A 376 2.86 21.99 -35.73
CA GLU A 376 3.07 22.86 -34.58
C GLU A 376 1.88 23.82 -34.36
N GLU A 377 1.74 24.25 -33.11
CA GLU A 377 1.09 25.49 -32.66
C GLU A 377 -0.38 25.73 -33.05
N ASP A 378 -1.28 25.71 -32.04
CA ASP A 378 -2.12 26.89 -31.82
C ASP A 378 -2.71 26.93 -30.39
N ILE A 379 -2.31 27.97 -29.67
CA ILE A 379 -2.95 28.47 -28.46
C ILE A 379 -4.22 29.21 -28.92
N ILE A 380 -5.41 28.67 -28.63
CA ILE A 380 -6.65 29.46 -28.74
C ILE A 380 -7.34 29.53 -27.37
N GLN A 381 -7.32 30.76 -26.87
CA GLN A 381 -8.17 31.35 -25.85
C GLN A 381 -9.64 31.24 -26.27
N ASP A 382 -10.49 30.63 -25.44
CA ASP A 382 -11.94 30.83 -25.53
C ASP A 382 -12.40 31.73 -24.38
N GLU A 383 -12.42 33.04 -24.65
CA GLU A 383 -13.51 33.90 -24.20
C GLU A 383 -14.75 33.59 -25.04
N CYS A 384 -15.92 33.44 -24.41
CA CYS A 384 -17.17 33.90 -24.99
C CYS A 384 -18.23 34.09 -23.90
N ASP A 385 -18.50 35.37 -23.64
CA ASP A 385 -19.79 35.88 -23.22
C ASP A 385 -20.89 35.50 -24.24
N ILE A 386 -22.07 35.10 -23.73
CA ILE A 386 -23.43 35.61 -24.00
C ILE A 386 -24.42 34.82 -23.14
#